data_AF-A0AAP0I0H4-F1
#
_entry.id   AF-A0AAP0I0H4-F1
#
_cell.length_a   1.000
_cell.length_b   1.000
_cell.length_c   1.000
_cell.angle_alpha   90.00
_cell.angle_beta   90.00
_cell.angle_gamma   90.00
#
_symmetry.space_group_name_H-M   'P 1'
#
loop_
_entity.id
_entity.type
_entity.pdbx_description
1 polymer ?
#
loop_
_entity_poly.entity_id
_entity_poly.type
_entity_poly.pdbx_seq_one_letter_code
_entity_poly.pdbx_strand_id
1 'polypeptide(L)' 'MAATKFGKGGQGGGYRKKSASKSIKVELQFPVGCITRFLMKGRYTQHVRMGAPIYMAAMLELVRNAARVTRIPGSY' A
#
# COMPACT_ATOMS: atom_id res chain seq x y z
N MET A 1 3.44 39.26 -25.76
CA MET A 1 3.12 39.15 -24.33
C MET A 1 3.39 37.71 -23.91
N ALA A 2 3.98 37.51 -22.73
CA ALA A 2 4.88 36.41 -22.39
C ALA A 2 4.34 34.98 -22.52
N ALA A 3 5.18 34.08 -23.06
CA ALA A 3 5.05 32.65 -22.86
C ALA A 3 5.41 32.31 -21.41
N THR A 4 4.41 31.99 -20.58
CA THR A 4 4.61 31.45 -19.24
C THR A 4 5.18 30.03 -19.35
N LYS A 5 6.50 29.92 -19.18
CA LYS A 5 7.17 28.63 -18.99
C LYS A 5 6.66 28.02 -17.68
N PHE A 6 5.83 26.98 -17.77
CA PHE A 6 5.51 26.16 -16.60
C PHE A 6 6.80 25.48 -16.12
N GLY A 7 7.27 25.95 -14.97
CA GLY A 7 8.53 25.55 -14.37
C GLY A 7 8.55 24.08 -13.99
N LYS A 8 9.62 23.43 -14.46
CA LYS A 8 10.45 22.45 -13.74
C LYS A 8 9.70 21.33 -13.00
N GLY A 9 9.72 20.15 -13.63
CA GLY A 9 9.21 18.90 -13.10
C GLY A 9 9.57 18.63 -11.64
N GLY A 10 8.57 18.15 -10.91
CA GLY A 10 8.68 17.77 -9.51
C GLY A 10 9.83 16.80 -9.28
N GLN A 11 10.79 17.25 -8.48
CA GLN A 11 11.72 16.43 -7.71
C GLN A 11 12.50 15.36 -8.52
N GLY A 12 13.13 15.79 -9.61
CA GLY A 12 13.90 14.92 -10.50
C GLY A 12 15.43 15.11 -10.47
N GLY A 13 16.07 15.52 -9.37
CA GLY A 13 17.49 15.89 -9.43
C GLY A 13 18.29 15.94 -8.13
N GLY A 14 17.98 15.10 -7.13
CA GLY A 14 18.80 14.96 -5.93
C GLY A 14 18.86 13.51 -5.46
N TYR A 15 19.90 13.16 -4.69
CA TYR A 15 20.07 11.82 -4.09
C TYR A 15 18.73 11.33 -3.52
N ARG A 16 18.11 10.36 -4.19
CA ARG A 16 16.81 9.82 -3.78
C ARG A 16 17.00 9.10 -2.43
N LYS A 17 16.51 9.71 -1.35
CA LYS A 17 16.37 8.98 -0.07
C LYS A 17 15.58 7.70 -0.35
N LYS A 18 16.08 6.55 0.12
CA LYS A 18 15.41 5.25 -0.02
C LYS A 18 13.98 5.41 0.48
N SER A 19 13.01 5.24 -0.41
CA SER A 19 11.61 5.37 -0.07
C SER A 19 11.21 4.24 0.87
N ALA A 20 10.73 4.57 2.07
CA ALA A 20 10.17 3.57 2.98
C ALA A 20 8.95 2.88 2.32
N SER A 21 8.92 1.55 2.43
CA SER A 21 7.84 0.72 1.90
C SER A 21 6.51 1.08 2.55
N LYS A 22 5.42 1.12 1.77
CA LYS A 22 4.08 1.47 2.28
C LYS A 22 3.66 0.59 3.46
N SER A 23 3.98 -0.70 3.44
CA SER A 23 3.70 -1.62 4.54
C SER A 23 4.38 -1.22 5.85
N ILE A 24 5.63 -0.73 5.78
CA ILE A 24 6.38 -0.26 6.97
C ILE A 24 5.70 0.99 7.56
N LYS A 25 5.18 1.88 6.71
CA LYS A 25 4.50 3.11 7.17
C LYS A 25 3.17 2.86 7.87
N VAL A 26 2.53 1.72 7.61
CA VAL A 26 1.26 1.34 8.24
C VAL A 26 1.43 0.19 9.24
N GLU A 27 2.65 -0.28 9.45
CA GLU A 27 3.00 -1.35 10.40
C GLU A 27 2.25 -2.68 10.16
N LEU A 28 1.80 -2.93 8.94
CA LEU A 28 1.20 -4.20 8.57
C LEU A 28 2.24 -5.20 8.07
N GLN A 29 2.11 -6.45 8.51
CA GLN A 29 2.92 -7.57 7.99
C GLN A 29 2.55 -7.91 6.55
N PHE A 30 1.32 -7.63 6.14
CA PHE A 30 0.89 -7.85 4.77
C PHE A 30 1.45 -6.80 3.79
N PRO A 31 1.95 -7.21 2.61
CA PRO A 31 2.55 -6.31 1.64
C PRO A 31 1.51 -5.44 0.90
N VAL A 32 1.34 -4.19 1.35
CA VAL A 32 0.39 -3.20 0.79
C VAL A 32 0.73 -2.80 -0.66
N GLY A 33 2.02 -2.79 -1.01
CA GLY A 33 2.47 -2.45 -2.36
C GLY A 33 2.02 -3.45 -3.43
N CYS A 34 2.00 -4.75 -3.08
CA CYS A 34 1.56 -5.80 -3.99
C CYS A 34 0.06 -5.72 -4.28
N ILE A 35 -0.75 -5.47 -3.25
CA ILE A 35 -2.21 -5.34 -3.38
C ILE A 35 -2.58 -4.21 -4.34
N THR A 36 -1.86 -3.09 -4.27
CA THR A 36 -2.06 -1.97 -5.21
C THR A 36 -1.87 -2.42 -6.66
N ARG A 37 -0.79 -3.19 -6.95
CA ARG A 37 -0.52 -3.71 -8.30
C ARG A 37 -1.61 -4.67 -8.77
N PHE A 38 -2.12 -5.53 -7.88
CA PHE A 38 -3.21 -6.44 -8.22
C PHE A 38 -4.51 -5.71 -8.54
N LEU A 39 -4.85 -4.67 -7.78
CA LEU A 39 -6.04 -3.85 -8.03
C LEU A 39 -5.99 -3.16 -9.39
N MET A 40 -4.81 -2.70 -9.81
CA MET A 40 -4.60 -2.06 -11.12
C MET A 40 -4.61 -3.08 -12.27
N LYS A 41 -3.94 -4.24 -12.10
CA LYS A 41 -3.90 -5.29 -13.14
C LYS A 41 -5.26 -5.95 -13.37
N GLY A 42 -6.05 -6.14 -12.31
CA GLY A 42 -7.37 -6.75 -12.42
C GLY A 42 -8.46 -5.82 -12.96
N ARG A 43 -8.14 -4.56 -13.30
CA ARG A 43 -9.10 -3.55 -13.80
C ARG A 43 -10.34 -3.38 -12.90
N TYR A 44 -10.20 -3.57 -11.59
CA TYR A 44 -11.32 -3.52 -10.64
C TYR A 44 -11.87 -2.11 -10.43
N THR A 45 -11.05 -1.08 -10.66
CA THR A 45 -11.45 0.33 -10.51
C THR A 45 -10.73 1.19 -11.54
N GLN A 46 -11.33 2.31 -11.94
CA GLN A 46 -10.67 3.30 -12.80
C GLN A 46 -9.51 4.00 -12.06
N HIS A 47 -9.66 4.27 -10.77
CA HIS A 47 -8.64 4.88 -9.92
C HIS A 47 -8.59 4.23 -8.54
N VAL A 48 -7.42 3.78 -8.13
CA VAL A 48 -7.20 3.20 -6.79
C VAL A 48 -6.96 4.33 -5.79
N ARG A 49 -7.90 4.55 -4.86
CA ARG A 49 -7.70 5.47 -3.72
C ARG A 49 -6.62 4.95 -2.79
N MET A 50 -5.86 5.85 -2.16
CA MET A 50 -4.71 5.48 -1.31
C MET A 50 -5.09 4.58 -0.11
N GLY A 51 -6.30 4.71 0.41
CA GLY A 51 -6.81 3.89 1.52
C GLY A 51 -7.27 2.47 1.13
N ALA A 52 -7.60 2.22 -0.14
CA ALA A 52 -8.10 0.93 -0.59
C ALA A 52 -7.11 -0.24 -0.36
N PRO A 53 -5.81 -0.14 -0.75
CA PRO A 53 -4.87 -1.23 -0.51
C PRO A 53 -4.52 -1.41 0.98
N ILE A 54 -4.62 -0.35 1.80
CA ILE A 54 -4.39 -0.41 3.25
C ILE A 54 -5.52 -1.17 3.92
N TYR A 55 -6.77 -0.85 3.57
CA TYR A 55 -7.95 -1.53 4.07
C TYR A 55 -7.91 -3.03 3.74
N MET A 56 -7.59 -3.38 2.49
CA MET A 56 -7.49 -4.78 2.08
C MET A 56 -6.36 -5.52 2.82
N ALA A 57 -5.20 -4.89 3.01
CA ALA A 57 -4.12 -5.49 3.78
C ALA A 57 -4.55 -5.76 5.24
N ALA A 58 -5.25 -4.81 5.86
CA ALA A 58 -5.74 -4.94 7.22
C ALA A 58 -6.79 -6.04 7.37
N MET A 59 -7.72 -6.15 6.42
CA MET A 59 -8.71 -7.23 6.41
C MET A 59 -8.06 -8.62 6.27
N LEU A 60 -7.03 -8.75 5.43
CA LEU A 60 -6.31 -10.02 5.26
C LEU A 60 -5.52 -10.40 6.52
N GLU A 61 -4.90 -9.41 7.18
CA GLU A 61 -4.22 -9.62 8.45
C GLU A 61 -5.20 -10.00 9.56
N LEU A 62 -6.34 -9.31 9.61
CA LEU A 62 -7.44 -9.61 10.54
C LEU A 62 -7.90 -11.07 10.38
N VAL A 63 -8.19 -11.51 9.16
CA VAL A 63 -8.64 -12.90 8.91
C VAL A 63 -7.56 -13.92 9.26
N ARG A 64 -6.30 -13.65 8.91
CA ARG A 64 -5.17 -14.52 9.27
C ARG A 64 -4.99 -14.63 10.79
N ASN A 65 -5.16 -13.53 11.51
CA ASN A 65 -5.01 -13.49 12.97
C ASN A 65 -6.21 -14.13 13.68
N ALA A 66 -7.42 -13.93 13.16
CA ALA A 66 -8.62 -14.60 13.67
C ALA A 66 -8.50 -16.12 13.56
N ALA A 67 -7.98 -16.64 12.45
CA ALA A 67 -7.70 -18.07 12.27
C ALA A 67 -6.61 -18.62 13.22
N ARG A 68 -5.73 -17.77 13.75
CA ARG A 68 -4.76 -18.15 14.79
C ARG A 68 -5.39 -18.17 16.18
N VAL A 69 -6.29 -17.24 16.48
CA VAL A 69 -7.01 -17.18 17.77
C VAL A 69 -7.95 -18.37 17.96
N THR A 70 -8.60 -18.84 16.89
CA THR A 70 -9.45 -20.05 16.97
C THR A 70 -8.67 -21.35 17.14
N ARG A 71 -7.34 -21.32 16.97
CA ARG A 71 -6.46 -22.45 17.23
C ARG A 71 -5.51 -22.07 18.36
N ILE A 72 -6.00 -22.05 19.59
CA ILE A 72 -5.13 -22.10 20.76
C ILE A 72 -4.57 -23.53 20.83
N PRO A 73 -3.27 -23.78 20.58
CA PRO A 73 -2.68 -25.07 20.85
C PRO A 73 -2.36 -25.11 22.35
N GLY A 74 -3.18 -25.79 23.14
CA GLY A 74 -2.91 -25.88 24.58
C GLY A 74 -4.05 -26.23 25.52
N SER A 75 -5.24 -26.55 25.02
CA SER A 75 -6.29 -27.15 25.85
C SER A 75 -6.34 -28.66 25.61
N TYR A 76 -5.44 -29.37 26.30
CA TYR A 76 -5.61 -30.74 26.79
C TYR A 76 -5.71 -30.66 28.30
#